data_AF-A0A3D2EDU0-F1
#
_entry.id   AF-A0A3D2EDU0-F1
#
_cell.length_a   1.000
_cell.length_b   1.000
_cell.length_c   1.000
_cell.angle_alpha   90.00
_cell.angle_beta   90.00
_cell.angle_gamma   90.00
#
_symmetry.space_group_name_H-M   'P 1'
#
loop_
_entity.id
_entity.type
_entity.pdbx_description
1 polymer ?
#
loop_
_entity_poly.entity_id
_entity_poly.type
_entity_poly.pdbx_seq_one_letter_code
_entity_poly.pdbx_strand_id
1 'polypeptide(L)'
;MSKTNLAQIIITPIAMMLITVLVSILMKRGIYVIVSVASTVVSVIASTTKYIRDRKDIRQQNEKREEKYDQYLLDIRKRIYKQREEEREAYHYNYPDTRQIEKMICNGSSRIYERSNSDDDFLTFAAGFRKDHVNFRISFNKNELALENDPLEIEANEVKVNLQDIEDKPVVLDLKKAHIGLVGEKTVIHEQLKLIVSQLSFLQSYHDLEIICIYDQRYHEDFR
;
A
#
# COMPACT_ATOMS: atom_id res chain seq x y z
N MET A 1 -30.24 -2.10 4.20
CA MET A 1 -31.46 -1.75 4.96
C MET A 1 -31.89 -2.97 5.77
N SER A 2 -31.92 -2.91 7.09
CA SER A 2 -32.47 -4.04 7.86
C SER A 2 -33.99 -4.08 7.68
N LYS A 3 -34.54 -5.29 7.47
CA LYS A 3 -35.98 -5.54 7.35
C LYS A 3 -36.78 -4.97 8.55
N THR A 4 -36.10 -4.75 9.67
CA THR A 4 -36.60 -4.19 10.93
C THR A 4 -37.14 -2.77 10.79
N ASN A 5 -36.48 -1.87 10.05
CA ASN A 5 -36.92 -0.48 9.92
C ASN A 5 -38.16 -0.33 9.04
N LEU A 6 -38.28 -1.15 7.97
CA LEU A 6 -39.47 -1.13 7.12
C LEU A 6 -40.69 -1.69 7.86
N ALA A 7 -40.49 -2.77 8.63
CA ALA A 7 -41.53 -3.33 9.49
C ALA A 7 -42.01 -2.30 10.52
N GLN A 8 -41.11 -1.60 11.20
CA GLN A 8 -41.46 -0.62 12.23
C GLN A 8 -42.28 0.57 11.68
N ILE A 9 -41.98 1.01 10.45
CA ILE A 9 -42.71 2.10 9.76
C ILE A 9 -44.12 1.68 9.33
N ILE A 10 -44.33 0.40 9.05
CA ILE A 10 -45.64 -0.15 8.65
C ILE A 10 -46.47 -0.59 9.87
N ILE A 11 -45.82 -1.08 10.92
CA ILE A 11 -46.47 -1.58 12.15
C ILE A 11 -47.15 -0.42 12.91
N THR A 12 -46.52 0.75 13.01
CA THR A 12 -47.10 1.88 13.78
C THR A 12 -48.45 2.38 13.21
N PRO A 13 -48.59 2.63 11.90
CA PRO A 13 -49.89 2.97 11.29
C PRO A 13 -50.96 1.87 11.44
N ILE A 14 -50.58 0.60 11.26
CA ILE A 14 -51.51 -0.54 11.37
C ILE A 14 -52.01 -0.70 12.81
N ALA A 15 -51.11 -0.58 13.81
CA ALA A 15 -51.48 -0.61 15.21
C ALA A 15 -52.41 0.55 15.58
N MET A 16 -52.13 1.76 15.08
CA MET A 16 -53.00 2.92 15.32
C MET A 16 -54.38 2.77 14.66
N MET A 17 -54.47 2.23 13.43
CA MET A 17 -55.76 1.91 12.81
C MET A 17 -56.57 0.91 13.65
N LEU A 18 -55.94 -0.16 14.15
CA LEU A 18 -56.60 -1.14 15.02
C LEU A 18 -57.13 -0.49 16.32
N ILE A 19 -56.32 0.37 16.95
CA ILE A 19 -56.73 1.13 18.15
C ILE A 19 -57.91 2.05 17.82
N THR A 20 -57.90 2.70 16.67
CA THR A 20 -58.99 3.60 16.22
C THR A 20 -60.30 2.83 16.04
N VAL A 21 -60.25 1.63 15.46
CA VAL A 21 -61.41 0.73 15.28
C VAL A 21 -61.94 0.23 16.63
N LEU A 22 -61.05 -0.20 17.53
CA LEU A 22 -61.40 -0.64 18.88
C LEU A 22 -62.09 0.46 19.70
N VAL A 23 -61.54 1.68 19.68
CA VAL A 23 -62.11 2.84 20.38
C VAL A 23 -63.49 3.20 19.81
N SER A 24 -63.67 3.15 18.49
CA SER A 24 -64.96 3.39 17.83
C SER A 24 -66.06 2.40 18.22
N ILE A 25 -65.71 1.15 18.50
CA ILE A 25 -66.69 0.11 18.88
C ILE A 25 -67.00 0.14 20.39
N LEU A 26 -65.98 0.31 21.24
CA LEU A 26 -66.11 0.22 22.70
C LEU A 26 -66.60 1.52 23.35
N MET A 27 -66.18 2.69 22.84
CA MET A 27 -66.51 3.99 23.44
C MET A 27 -67.55 4.73 22.60
N LYS A 28 -68.83 4.69 23.01
CA LYS A 28 -69.98 5.35 22.33
C LYS A 28 -70.01 6.89 22.45
N ARG A 29 -68.91 7.54 22.84
CA ARG A 29 -68.80 9.00 22.99
C ARG A 29 -68.04 9.58 21.80
N GLY A 30 -68.70 10.41 20.99
CA GLY A 30 -68.16 10.93 19.72
C GLY A 30 -66.82 11.68 19.85
N ILE A 31 -66.55 12.31 21.00
CA ILE A 31 -65.29 13.04 21.23
C ILE A 31 -64.07 12.11 21.17
N TYR A 32 -64.17 10.88 21.71
CA TYR A 32 -63.03 9.95 21.73
C TYR A 32 -62.71 9.39 20.33
N VAL A 33 -63.74 9.26 19.47
CA VAL A 33 -63.58 8.84 18.07
C VAL A 33 -62.89 9.92 17.25
N ILE A 34 -63.23 11.20 17.47
CA ILE A 34 -62.58 12.32 16.78
C ILE A 34 -61.10 12.42 17.18
N VAL A 35 -60.79 12.27 18.47
CA VAL A 35 -59.41 12.32 18.98
C VAL A 35 -58.57 11.15 18.44
N SER A 36 -59.13 9.94 18.39
CA SER A 36 -58.40 8.77 17.87
C SER A 36 -58.09 8.92 16.38
N VAL A 37 -59.04 9.37 15.56
CA VAL A 37 -58.83 9.67 14.14
C VAL A 37 -57.76 10.74 13.96
N ALA A 38 -57.81 11.83 14.73
CA ALA A 38 -56.81 12.89 14.68
C ALA A 38 -55.40 12.37 15.03
N SER A 39 -55.26 11.54 16.07
CA SER A 39 -53.97 10.94 16.46
C SER A 39 -53.40 9.99 15.41
N THR A 40 -54.25 9.24 14.71
CA THR A 40 -53.84 8.33 13.64
C THR A 40 -53.33 9.11 12.43
N VAL A 41 -54.00 10.20 12.05
CA VAL A 41 -53.55 11.09 10.97
C VAL A 41 -52.18 11.69 11.29
N VAL A 42 -51.99 12.24 12.49
CA VAL A 42 -50.69 12.79 12.93
C VAL A 42 -49.59 11.73 12.90
N SER A 43 -49.89 10.52 13.36
CA SER A 43 -48.93 9.40 13.40
C SER A 43 -48.52 8.94 11.99
N VAL A 44 -49.45 8.86 11.04
CA VAL A 44 -49.17 8.50 9.64
C VAL A 44 -48.27 9.55 8.98
N ILE A 45 -48.57 10.83 9.19
CA ILE A 45 -47.76 11.94 8.67
C ILE A 45 -46.34 11.85 9.25
N ALA A 46 -46.21 11.74 10.57
CA ALA A 46 -44.91 11.66 11.25
C ALA A 46 -44.07 10.46 10.76
N SER A 47 -44.67 9.27 10.59
CA SER A 47 -44.00 8.08 10.07
C SER A 47 -43.53 8.25 8.63
N THR A 48 -44.34 8.89 7.78
CA THR A 48 -43.99 9.13 6.37
C THR A 48 -42.84 10.13 6.26
N THR A 49 -42.90 11.23 7.02
CA THR A 49 -41.82 12.23 7.06
C THR A 49 -40.53 11.61 7.62
N LYS A 50 -40.62 10.78 8.66
CA LYS A 50 -39.49 10.04 9.21
C LYS A 50 -38.86 9.10 8.18
N TYR A 51 -39.65 8.35 7.41
CA TYR A 51 -39.13 7.47 6.36
C TYR A 51 -38.31 8.23 5.29
N ILE A 52 -38.84 9.36 4.81
CA ILE A 52 -38.14 10.18 3.82
C ILE A 52 -36.83 10.73 4.39
N ARG A 53 -36.86 11.21 5.64
CA ARG A 53 -35.68 11.71 6.34
C ARG A 53 -34.64 10.61 6.56
N ASP A 54 -35.03 9.46 7.11
CA ASP A 54 -34.15 8.32 7.35
C ASP A 54 -33.52 7.82 6.04
N ARG A 55 -34.27 7.78 4.94
CA ARG A 55 -33.74 7.42 3.62
C ARG A 55 -32.69 8.42 3.13
N LYS A 56 -32.92 9.72 3.32
CA LYS A 56 -31.98 10.77 2.97
C LYS A 56 -30.73 10.72 3.86
N ASP A 57 -30.92 10.53 5.16
CA ASP A 57 -29.84 10.48 6.14
C ASP A 57 -28.94 9.25 5.91
N ILE A 58 -29.51 8.07 5.62
CA ILE A 58 -28.73 6.87 5.26
C ILE A 58 -27.90 7.12 3.99
N ARG A 59 -28.50 7.72 2.96
CA ARG A 59 -27.79 8.04 1.72
C ARG A 59 -26.61 8.99 1.98
N GLN A 60 -26.85 10.08 2.71
CA GLN A 60 -25.80 11.04 3.05
C GLN A 60 -24.71 10.44 3.95
N GLN A 61 -25.06 9.54 4.86
CA GLN A 61 -24.10 8.83 5.70
C GLN A 61 -23.23 7.88 4.89
N ASN A 62 -23.80 7.17 3.91
CA ASN A 62 -23.05 6.29 3.02
C ASN A 62 -22.10 7.10 2.12
N GLU A 63 -22.58 8.17 1.49
CA GLU A 63 -21.75 9.06 0.66
C GLU A 63 -20.58 9.64 1.49
N LYS A 64 -20.84 10.13 2.71
CA LYS A 64 -19.77 10.62 3.61
C LYS A 64 -18.82 9.52 4.08
N ARG A 65 -19.28 8.26 4.19
CA ARG A 65 -18.44 7.12 4.58
C ARG A 65 -17.47 6.79 3.45
N GLU A 66 -17.95 6.73 2.22
CA GLU A 66 -17.14 6.51 1.02
C GLU A 66 -16.10 7.62 0.87
N GLU A 67 -16.50 8.89 0.90
CA GLU A 67 -15.57 10.02 0.78
C GLU A 67 -14.44 9.99 1.83
N LYS A 68 -14.78 9.71 3.09
CA LYS A 68 -13.79 9.61 4.17
C LYS A 68 -12.87 8.41 3.99
N TYR A 69 -13.41 7.28 3.52
CA TYR A 69 -12.63 6.09 3.29
C TYR A 69 -11.64 6.29 2.14
N ASP A 70 -12.09 6.89 1.04
CA ASP A 70 -11.25 7.18 -0.13
C ASP A 70 -10.10 8.13 0.25
N GLN A 71 -10.39 9.17 1.03
CA GLN A 71 -9.36 10.07 1.56
C GLN A 71 -8.36 9.32 2.45
N TYR A 72 -8.86 8.47 3.36
CA TYR A 72 -8.00 7.64 4.19
C TYR A 72 -7.10 6.72 3.36
N LEU A 73 -7.66 6.03 2.37
CA LEU A 73 -6.90 5.11 1.52
C LEU A 73 -5.88 5.85 0.67
N LEU A 74 -6.22 7.04 0.16
CA LEU A 74 -5.31 7.91 -0.55
C LEU A 74 -4.12 8.33 0.32
N ASP A 75 -4.36 8.68 1.59
CA ASP A 75 -3.29 9.05 2.52
C ASP A 75 -2.38 7.86 2.85
N ILE A 76 -2.95 6.67 2.99
CA ILE A 76 -2.16 5.43 3.15
C ILE A 76 -1.33 5.14 1.90
N ARG A 77 -1.91 5.25 0.69
CA ARG A 77 -1.19 5.12 -0.59
C ARG A 77 0.01 6.06 -0.65
N LYS A 78 -0.21 7.35 -0.35
CA LYS A 78 0.86 8.36 -0.33
C LYS A 78 1.96 8.00 0.66
N ARG A 79 1.61 7.52 1.85
CA ARG A 79 2.58 7.13 2.87
C ARG A 79 3.44 5.95 2.43
N ILE A 80 2.82 4.89 1.93
CA ILE A 80 3.52 3.70 1.43
C ILE A 80 4.41 4.09 0.25
N TYR A 81 3.87 4.85 -0.71
CA TYR A 81 4.63 5.28 -1.88
C TYR A 81 5.85 6.11 -1.49
N LYS A 82 5.69 7.06 -0.55
CA LYS A 82 6.80 7.86 -0.04
C LYS A 82 7.88 6.99 0.59
N GLN A 83 7.53 6.06 1.46
CA GLN A 83 8.51 5.15 2.09
C GLN A 83 9.19 4.23 1.08
N ARG A 84 8.43 3.74 0.10
CA ARG A 84 8.97 2.94 -1.01
C ARG A 84 9.99 3.74 -1.82
N GLU A 85 9.68 5.01 -2.12
CA GLU A 85 10.58 5.86 -2.88
C GLU A 85 11.83 6.23 -2.09
N GLU A 86 11.70 6.54 -0.80
CA GLU A 86 12.84 6.75 0.10
C GLU A 86 13.76 5.51 0.16
N GLU A 87 13.18 4.30 0.22
CA GLU A 87 13.93 3.04 0.16
C GLU A 87 14.63 2.87 -1.21
N ARG A 88 13.91 3.12 -2.31
CA ARG A 88 14.44 3.03 -3.68
C ARG A 88 15.59 4.02 -3.91
N GLU A 89 15.43 5.26 -3.48
CA GLU A 89 16.46 6.31 -3.55
C GLU A 89 17.69 5.94 -2.72
N ALA A 90 17.51 5.40 -1.50
CA ALA A 90 18.62 4.94 -0.69
C ALA A 90 19.42 3.82 -1.38
N TYR A 91 18.75 2.88 -2.05
CA TYR A 91 19.42 1.84 -2.82
C TYR A 91 20.19 2.39 -4.02
N HIS A 92 19.58 3.26 -4.83
CA HIS A 92 20.27 3.89 -5.98
C HIS A 92 21.42 4.78 -5.53
N TYR A 93 21.29 5.44 -4.39
CA TYR A 93 22.37 6.21 -3.81
C TYR A 93 23.53 5.29 -3.43
N ASN A 94 23.28 4.21 -2.68
CA ASN A 94 24.32 3.32 -2.17
C ASN A 94 24.93 2.42 -3.26
N TYR A 95 24.17 2.05 -4.28
CA TYR A 95 24.61 1.16 -5.36
C TYR A 95 24.34 1.81 -6.72
N PRO A 96 25.10 2.88 -7.07
CA PRO A 96 24.92 3.58 -8.33
C PRO A 96 25.27 2.67 -9.51
N ASP A 97 24.53 2.81 -10.60
CA ASP A 97 24.88 2.13 -11.85
C ASP A 97 26.20 2.66 -12.44
N THR A 98 26.80 1.90 -13.37
CA THR A 98 28.10 2.25 -13.94
C THR A 98 28.10 3.60 -14.67
N ARG A 99 26.98 4.03 -15.27
CA ARG A 99 26.89 5.34 -15.93
C ARG A 99 26.84 6.47 -14.91
N GLN A 100 26.18 6.24 -13.78
CA GLN A 100 26.19 7.18 -12.66
C GLN A 100 27.59 7.28 -12.05
N ILE A 101 28.29 6.16 -11.88
CA ILE A 101 29.69 6.13 -11.43
C ILE A 101 30.57 6.95 -12.37
N GLU A 102 30.48 6.71 -13.69
CA GLU A 102 31.22 7.49 -14.70
C GLU A 102 30.96 8.98 -14.55
N LYS A 103 29.69 9.38 -14.45
CA LYS A 103 29.30 10.79 -14.24
C LYS A 103 29.86 11.36 -12.94
N MET A 104 29.88 10.59 -11.85
CA MET A 104 30.44 11.01 -10.57
C MET A 104 31.95 11.22 -10.65
N ILE A 105 32.66 10.33 -11.35
CA ILE A 105 34.10 10.46 -11.58
C ILE A 105 34.39 11.71 -12.41
N CYS A 106 33.70 11.91 -13.53
CA CYS A 106 33.89 13.08 -14.40
C CYS A 106 33.64 14.41 -13.69
N ASN A 107 32.74 14.43 -12.71
CA ASN A 107 32.40 15.64 -11.95
C ASN A 107 33.25 15.83 -10.69
N GLY A 108 34.21 14.94 -10.40
CA GLY A 108 35.02 15.02 -9.19
C GLY A 108 34.19 14.86 -7.90
N SER A 109 33.24 13.92 -7.90
CA SER A 109 32.36 13.67 -6.77
C SER A 109 33.14 13.37 -5.49
N SER A 110 32.71 13.94 -4.36
CA SER A 110 33.26 13.63 -3.04
C SER A 110 32.96 12.20 -2.56
N ARG A 111 32.17 11.44 -3.32
CA ARG A 111 31.79 10.05 -3.04
C ARG A 111 32.84 9.02 -3.48
N ILE A 112 33.86 9.46 -4.22
CA ILE A 112 34.97 8.59 -4.58
C ILE A 112 35.66 8.16 -3.28
N TYR A 113 35.84 6.86 -3.08
CA TYR A 113 36.45 6.27 -1.89
C TYR A 113 35.68 6.53 -0.58
N GLU A 114 34.36 6.65 -0.64
CA GLU A 114 33.54 6.93 0.55
C GLU A 114 33.44 5.77 1.55
N ARG A 115 33.69 4.52 1.14
CA ARG A 115 33.56 3.33 1.99
C ARG A 115 34.91 2.92 2.59
N SER A 116 34.95 2.93 3.92
CA SER A 116 36.06 2.50 4.76
C SER A 116 35.90 1.03 5.17
N ASN A 117 37.00 0.38 5.55
CA ASN A 117 37.00 -1.00 6.10
C ASN A 117 36.12 -1.18 7.35
N SER A 118 35.83 -0.08 8.07
CA SER A 118 34.96 -0.05 9.24
C SER A 118 33.48 -0.13 8.91
N ASP A 119 33.12 0.13 7.65
CA ASP A 119 31.74 0.32 7.25
C ASP A 119 31.08 -1.02 6.93
N ASP A 120 29.80 -1.11 7.26
CA ASP A 120 29.02 -2.34 7.05
C ASP A 120 28.94 -2.71 5.57
N ASP A 121 28.92 -1.72 4.68
CA ASP A 121 28.85 -1.85 3.22
C ASP A 121 30.22 -1.92 2.53
N PHE A 122 31.32 -1.97 3.27
CA PHE A 122 32.64 -2.27 2.73
C PHE A 122 32.67 -3.62 2.02
N LEU A 123 33.36 -3.72 0.88
CA LEU A 123 33.45 -4.94 0.05
C LEU A 123 32.08 -5.50 -0.41
N THR A 124 31.08 -4.62 -0.49
CA THR A 124 29.79 -4.95 -1.12
C THR A 124 29.68 -4.34 -2.52
N PHE A 125 28.97 -5.03 -3.41
CA PHE A 125 28.65 -4.53 -4.75
C PHE A 125 27.26 -5.02 -5.20
N ALA A 126 26.66 -4.35 -6.18
CA ALA A 126 25.41 -4.79 -6.79
C ALA A 126 25.70 -5.66 -8.02
N ALA A 127 25.28 -6.93 -7.97
CA ALA A 127 25.42 -7.87 -9.08
C ALA A 127 24.44 -7.59 -10.23
N GLY A 128 23.31 -6.93 -9.91
CA GLY A 128 22.25 -6.57 -10.83
C GLY A 128 21.04 -6.04 -10.07
N PHE A 129 19.95 -5.80 -10.78
CA PHE A 129 18.70 -5.31 -10.22
C PHE A 129 17.58 -6.32 -10.45
N ARG A 130 16.69 -6.46 -9.47
CA ARG A 130 15.54 -7.35 -9.55
C ARG A 130 14.33 -6.74 -8.87
N LYS A 131 13.16 -7.22 -9.28
CA LYS A 131 11.93 -7.02 -8.54
C LYS A 131 12.00 -7.79 -7.22
N ASP A 132 11.77 -7.09 -6.12
CA ASP A 132 11.75 -7.66 -4.77
C ASP A 132 10.92 -6.80 -3.81
N HIS A 133 10.56 -7.37 -2.66
CA HIS A 133 9.69 -6.74 -1.68
C HIS A 133 10.36 -5.55 -0.97
N VAL A 134 9.54 -4.58 -0.55
CA VAL A 134 9.95 -3.48 0.35
C VAL A 134 10.43 -4.03 1.71
N ASN A 135 11.33 -3.31 2.37
CA ASN A 135 11.86 -3.72 3.68
C ASN A 135 10.89 -3.48 4.85
N PHE A 136 9.84 -2.70 4.64
CA PHE A 136 8.84 -2.40 5.66
C PHE A 136 7.58 -3.27 5.51
N ARG A 137 6.90 -3.55 6.62
CA ARG A 137 5.71 -4.40 6.62
C ARG A 137 4.45 -3.59 6.33
N ILE A 138 3.75 -3.91 5.24
CA ILE A 138 2.39 -3.42 4.97
C ILE A 138 1.39 -4.42 5.56
N SER A 139 0.78 -4.08 6.70
CA SER A 139 -0.23 -4.90 7.35
C SER A 139 -1.65 -4.45 7.01
N PHE A 140 -2.48 -5.39 6.58
CA PHE A 140 -3.92 -5.22 6.40
C PHE A 140 -4.61 -6.28 7.26
N ASN A 141 -5.49 -5.85 8.17
CA ASN A 141 -6.26 -6.76 9.02
C ASN A 141 -7.64 -6.95 8.38
N LYS A 142 -7.81 -8.06 7.67
CA LYS A 142 -9.09 -8.43 7.06
C LYS A 142 -9.91 -9.19 8.09
N ASN A 143 -11.20 -8.86 8.20
CA ASN A 143 -12.11 -9.64 9.03
C ASN A 143 -12.52 -10.92 8.27
N GLU A 144 -11.78 -12.01 8.48
CA GLU A 144 -11.97 -13.28 7.75
C GLU A 144 -13.35 -13.94 7.97
N LEU A 145 -14.08 -13.51 9.01
CA LEU A 145 -15.42 -13.99 9.35
C LEU A 145 -16.55 -13.22 8.64
N ALA A 146 -16.22 -12.19 7.87
CA ALA A 146 -17.21 -11.44 7.10
C ALA A 146 -17.71 -12.28 5.92
N LEU A 147 -19.03 -12.52 5.87
CA LEU A 147 -19.69 -13.25 4.77
C LEU A 147 -19.70 -12.49 3.44
N GLU A 148 -19.43 -11.19 3.45
CA GLU A 148 -19.49 -10.30 2.29
C GLU A 148 -18.23 -9.43 2.28
N ASN A 149 -17.49 -9.44 1.17
CA ASN A 149 -16.31 -8.59 1.02
C ASN A 149 -16.79 -7.16 0.68
N ASP A 150 -16.52 -6.20 1.55
CA ASP A 150 -16.74 -4.78 1.25
C ASP A 150 -15.81 -4.40 0.06
N PRO A 151 -16.33 -3.80 -1.03
CA PRO A 151 -15.50 -3.33 -2.16
C PRO A 151 -14.31 -2.48 -1.71
N LEU A 152 -14.48 -1.72 -0.63
CA LEU A 152 -13.44 -0.90 -0.01
C LEU A 152 -12.27 -1.76 0.53
N GLU A 153 -12.56 -2.93 1.10
CA GLU A 153 -11.51 -3.87 1.56
C GLU A 153 -10.73 -4.49 0.40
N ILE A 154 -11.39 -4.73 -0.74
CA ILE A 154 -10.74 -5.24 -1.94
C ILE A 154 -9.73 -4.20 -2.44
N GLU A 155 -10.15 -2.93 -2.54
CA GLU A 155 -9.29 -1.84 -2.96
C GLU A 155 -8.06 -1.69 -2.03
N ALA A 156 -8.26 -1.80 -0.72
CA ALA A 156 -7.15 -1.76 0.23
C ALA A 156 -6.14 -2.89 0.03
N ASN A 157 -6.60 -4.09 -0.31
CA ASN A 157 -5.72 -5.22 -0.61
C ASN A 157 -4.97 -5.01 -1.94
N GLU A 158 -5.61 -4.45 -2.96
CA GLU A 158 -4.94 -4.07 -4.22
C GLU A 158 -3.82 -3.06 -3.99
N VAL A 159 -4.04 -2.07 -3.11
CA VAL A 159 -2.99 -1.10 -2.74
C VAL A 159 -1.77 -1.80 -2.18
N LYS A 160 -1.98 -2.76 -1.26
CA LYS A 160 -0.89 -3.54 -0.69
C LYS A 160 -0.13 -4.30 -1.78
N VAL A 161 -0.84 -5.05 -2.63
CA VAL A 161 -0.23 -5.87 -3.69
C VAL A 161 0.54 -5.02 -4.70
N ASN A 162 0.03 -3.84 -5.05
CA ASN A 162 0.66 -2.97 -6.05
C ASN A 162 1.88 -2.21 -5.52
N LEU A 163 1.97 -1.98 -4.20
CA LEU A 163 3.02 -1.16 -3.59
C LEU A 163 4.03 -1.96 -2.75
N GLN A 164 3.84 -3.26 -2.60
CA GLN A 164 4.75 -4.12 -1.82
C GLN A 164 6.10 -4.39 -2.50
N ASP A 165 6.25 -4.08 -3.79
CA ASP A 165 7.45 -4.39 -4.57
C ASP A 165 8.17 -3.13 -5.08
N ILE A 166 9.49 -3.23 -5.17
CA ILE A 166 10.40 -2.32 -5.87
C ILE A 166 10.95 -3.10 -7.07
N GLU A 167 10.81 -2.56 -8.27
CA GLU A 167 11.18 -3.24 -9.53
C GLU A 167 12.71 -3.32 -9.73
N ASP A 168 13.42 -2.33 -9.21
CA ASP A 168 14.84 -2.06 -9.43
C ASP A 168 15.65 -2.16 -8.13
N LYS A 169 15.37 -3.17 -7.30
CA LYS A 169 16.12 -3.40 -6.05
C LYS A 169 17.47 -4.06 -6.36
N PRO A 170 18.61 -3.51 -5.89
CA PRO A 170 19.91 -4.09 -6.18
C PRO A 170 20.11 -5.41 -5.43
N VAL A 171 20.67 -6.40 -6.13
CA VAL A 171 21.14 -7.66 -5.55
C VAL A 171 22.55 -7.43 -5.01
N VAL A 172 22.61 -7.09 -3.72
CA VAL A 172 23.86 -6.80 -3.02
C VAL A 172 24.55 -8.10 -2.61
N LEU A 173 25.81 -8.25 -3.01
CA LEU A 173 26.68 -9.33 -2.56
C LEU A 173 27.78 -8.78 -1.66
N ASP A 174 28.07 -9.49 -0.58
CA ASP A 174 29.05 -9.11 0.44
C ASP A 174 30.24 -10.08 0.39
N LEU A 175 31.38 -9.57 -0.10
CA LEU A 175 32.61 -10.35 -0.22
C LEU A 175 33.30 -10.62 1.12
N LYS A 176 32.94 -9.91 2.20
CA LYS A 176 33.42 -10.22 3.56
C LYS A 176 32.84 -11.53 4.08
N LYS A 177 31.64 -11.88 3.63
CA LYS A 177 30.87 -13.04 4.14
C LYS A 177 30.96 -14.27 3.25
N ALA A 178 31.22 -14.11 1.95
CA ALA A 178 31.19 -15.23 1.02
C ALA A 178 32.17 -15.05 -0.15
N HIS A 179 32.66 -16.18 -0.66
CA HIS A 179 33.35 -16.25 -1.94
C HIS A 179 32.33 -16.33 -3.08
N ILE A 180 32.66 -15.74 -4.22
CA ILE A 180 31.79 -15.69 -5.40
C ILE A 180 32.41 -16.49 -6.54
N GLY A 181 31.60 -17.37 -7.13
CA GLY A 181 31.91 -18.04 -8.40
C GLY A 181 30.91 -17.60 -9.48
N LEU A 182 31.42 -17.20 -10.64
CA LEU A 182 30.59 -16.84 -11.80
C LEU A 182 30.61 -17.98 -12.82
N VAL A 183 29.44 -18.37 -13.31
CA VAL A 183 29.27 -19.46 -14.28
C VAL A 183 28.42 -18.96 -15.44
N GLY A 184 28.91 -19.12 -16.66
CA GLY A 184 28.27 -18.58 -17.86
C GLY A 184 29.23 -18.47 -19.04
N GLU A 185 28.79 -17.76 -20.08
CA GLU A 185 29.61 -17.45 -21.24
C GLU A 185 30.76 -16.52 -20.86
N LYS A 186 31.97 -16.77 -21.40
CA LYS A 186 33.18 -16.03 -21.03
C LYS A 186 33.06 -14.52 -21.28
N THR A 187 32.47 -14.13 -22.40
CA THR A 187 32.21 -12.74 -22.78
C THR A 187 31.41 -12.01 -21.70
N VAL A 188 30.30 -12.60 -21.27
CA VAL A 188 29.42 -12.08 -20.21
C VAL A 188 30.13 -12.04 -18.86
N ILE A 189 30.90 -13.08 -18.52
CA ILE A 189 31.67 -13.11 -17.27
C ILE A 189 32.71 -11.98 -17.26
N HIS A 190 33.44 -11.77 -18.35
CA HIS A 190 34.46 -10.73 -18.42
C HIS A 190 33.84 -9.33 -18.26
N GLU A 191 32.68 -9.09 -18.88
CA GLU A 191 31.92 -7.85 -18.69
C GLU A 191 31.48 -7.69 -17.22
N GLN A 192 30.90 -8.74 -16.62
CA GLN A 192 30.45 -8.69 -15.24
C GLN A 192 31.62 -8.44 -14.26
N LEU A 193 32.78 -9.05 -14.49
CA LEU A 193 33.98 -8.80 -13.68
C LEU A 193 34.41 -7.34 -13.75
N LYS A 194 34.40 -6.73 -14.94
CA LYS A 194 34.71 -5.29 -15.12
C LYS A 194 33.72 -4.41 -14.37
N LEU A 195 32.43 -4.73 -14.41
CA LEU A 195 31.39 -3.99 -13.67
C LEU A 195 31.61 -4.07 -12.15
N ILE A 196 31.92 -5.27 -11.64
CA ILE A 196 32.20 -5.49 -10.22
C ILE A 196 33.43 -4.70 -9.78
N VAL A 197 34.54 -4.83 -10.52
CA VAL A 197 35.79 -4.10 -10.23
C VAL A 197 35.58 -2.59 -10.29
N SER A 198 34.79 -2.10 -11.25
CA SER A 198 34.48 -0.67 -11.37
C SER A 198 33.69 -0.15 -10.16
N GLN A 199 32.69 -0.89 -9.69
CA GLN A 199 31.94 -0.52 -8.49
C GLN A 199 32.82 -0.52 -7.23
N LEU A 200 33.60 -1.58 -7.02
CA LEU A 200 34.48 -1.71 -5.85
C LEU A 200 35.55 -0.62 -5.83
N SER A 201 36.23 -0.40 -6.95
CA SER A 201 37.29 0.61 -7.06
C SER A 201 36.78 2.05 -6.99
N PHE A 202 35.53 2.33 -7.35
CA PHE A 202 34.94 3.66 -7.17
C PHE A 202 34.65 3.97 -5.70
N LEU A 203 34.07 3.00 -4.97
CA LEU A 203 33.59 3.23 -3.61
C LEU A 203 34.67 3.03 -2.54
N GLN A 204 35.73 2.27 -2.83
CA GLN A 204 36.76 1.90 -1.85
C GLN A 204 38.11 2.51 -2.20
N SER A 205 38.79 3.01 -1.17
CA SER A 205 40.12 3.57 -1.30
C SER A 205 41.11 2.53 -1.82
N TYR A 206 42.04 2.96 -2.67
CA TYR A 206 43.17 2.16 -3.13
C TYR A 206 44.13 1.74 -1.99
N HIS A 207 44.00 2.33 -0.81
CA HIS A 207 44.72 1.90 0.39
C HIS A 207 44.05 0.73 1.11
N ASP A 208 42.74 0.55 0.92
CA ASP A 208 41.93 -0.44 1.64
C ASP A 208 41.56 -1.65 0.76
N LEU A 209 41.58 -1.48 -0.57
CA LEU A 209 41.26 -2.53 -1.54
C LEU A 209 42.47 -2.91 -2.39
N GLU A 210 42.81 -4.20 -2.39
CA GLU A 210 43.78 -4.79 -3.32
C GLU A 210 43.08 -5.76 -4.27
N ILE A 211 43.31 -5.60 -5.57
CA ILE A 211 42.73 -6.46 -6.62
C ILE A 211 43.86 -7.17 -7.35
N ILE A 212 43.87 -8.50 -7.24
CA ILE A 212 44.85 -9.37 -7.92
C ILE A 212 44.12 -10.13 -9.03
N CYS A 213 44.48 -9.83 -10.29
CA CYS A 213 43.92 -10.51 -11.46
C CYS A 213 44.89 -11.58 -11.97
N ILE A 214 44.45 -12.84 -11.97
CA ILE A 214 45.18 -13.97 -12.56
C ILE A 214 44.36 -14.51 -13.72
N TYR A 215 44.91 -14.42 -14.93
CA TYR A 215 44.23 -14.86 -16.15
C TYR A 215 45.22 -15.46 -17.16
N ASP A 216 44.70 -16.28 -18.07
CA ASP A 216 45.46 -16.83 -19.20
C ASP A 216 45.85 -15.70 -20.17
N GLN A 217 47.10 -15.68 -20.63
CA GLN A 217 47.66 -14.63 -21.47
C GLN A 217 46.83 -14.31 -22.73
N ARG A 218 46.04 -15.26 -23.23
CA ARG A 218 45.12 -15.04 -24.35
C ARG A 218 44.05 -13.97 -24.07
N TYR A 219 43.76 -13.66 -22.81
CA TYR A 219 42.79 -12.66 -22.39
C TYR A 219 43.42 -11.32 -22.00
N HIS A 220 44.69 -11.10 -22.32
CA HIS A 220 45.40 -9.89 -21.92
C HIS A 220 44.72 -8.60 -22.41
N GLU A 221 44.26 -8.55 -23.66
CA GLU A 221 43.55 -7.39 -24.21
C GLU A 221 42.19 -7.15 -23.53
N ASP A 222 41.57 -8.19 -22.97
CA ASP A 222 40.29 -8.04 -22.27
C ASP A 222 40.46 -7.38 -20.90
N PHE A 223 41.60 -7.56 -20.24
CA PHE A 223 41.86 -7.10 -18.86
C PHE A 223 42.99 -6.07 -18.75
N ARG A 224 43.35 -5.45 -19.87
CA ARG A 224 44.27 -4.31 -19.92
C ARG A 224 43.56 -3.02 -19.51
#